data_AF-A0A285TXG3-F1
#
_entry.id   AF-A0A285TXG3-F1
#
_cell.length_a   1.000
_cell.length_b   1.000
_cell.length_c   1.000
_cell.angle_alpha   90.00
_cell.angle_beta   90.00
_cell.angle_gamma   90.00
#
_symmetry.space_group_name_H-M   'P 1'
#
loop_
_entity.id
_entity.type
_entity.pdbx_description
1 polymer ?
#
loop_
_entity_poly.entity_id
_entity_poly.type
_entity_poly.pdbx_seq_one_letter_code
_entity_poly.pdbx_strand_id
1 'polypeptide(L)'
;MSDYQTHPSPYRPTVKSADERKLCRLTGLLERSLADLRGELASMVEATCELAWDGMDHTPVPGTAAIETGSVIADRVLLIREIEAEIGRPAEHPEPQWLDDLLDGKWGLT
;
A
#
# COMPACT_ATOMS: atom_id res chain seq x y z
N MET A 1 13.38 -59.80 19.88
CA MET A 1 13.97 -58.49 20.17
C MET A 1 14.01 -57.78 18.83
N SER A 2 13.06 -56.88 18.58
CA SER A 2 12.95 -56.14 17.32
C SER A 2 13.44 -54.73 17.56
N ASP A 3 14.54 -54.37 16.93
CA ASP A 3 15.10 -53.03 16.97
C ASP A 3 14.19 -52.07 16.19
N TYR A 4 13.59 -51.12 16.90
CA TYR A 4 12.89 -49.99 16.31
C TYR A 4 13.92 -49.07 15.66
N GLN A 5 13.97 -49.11 14.33
CA GLN A 5 14.81 -48.22 13.53
C GLN A 5 14.11 -46.86 13.42
N THR A 6 14.49 -45.93 14.29
CA THR A 6 14.01 -44.53 14.26
C THR A 6 14.60 -43.83 13.03
N HIS A 7 13.80 -43.66 11.98
CA HIS A 7 14.20 -42.84 10.83
C HIS A 7 14.24 -41.35 11.24
N PRO A 8 15.36 -40.63 11.06
CA PRO A 8 15.41 -39.21 11.31
C PRO A 8 14.59 -38.47 10.24
N SER A 9 13.61 -37.69 10.68
CA SER A 9 12.81 -36.80 9.82
C SER A 9 13.73 -35.77 9.13
N PRO A 10 13.68 -35.62 7.79
CA PRO A 10 14.60 -34.75 7.05
C PRO A 10 14.22 -33.27 7.07
N TYR A 11 13.12 -32.87 7.71
CA TYR A 11 12.72 -31.46 7.77
C TYR A 11 13.46 -30.73 8.90
N ARG A 12 14.61 -30.14 8.54
CA ARG A 12 15.21 -29.06 9.32
C ARG A 12 14.61 -27.74 8.80
N PRO A 13 13.85 -26.97 9.60
CA PRO A 13 13.40 -25.65 9.18
C PRO A 13 14.63 -24.81 8.84
N THR A 14 14.71 -24.29 7.63
CA THR A 14 15.74 -23.34 7.22
C THR A 14 15.54 -22.06 8.02
N VAL A 15 16.37 -21.89 9.07
CA VAL A 15 16.40 -20.66 9.86
C VAL A 15 16.89 -19.54 8.95
N LYS A 16 16.03 -18.53 8.73
CA LYS A 16 16.39 -17.36 7.93
C LYS A 16 17.66 -16.69 8.47
N SER A 17 18.54 -16.26 7.57
CA SER A 17 19.74 -15.51 7.93
C SER A 17 19.38 -14.19 8.67
N ALA A 18 20.35 -13.56 9.32
CA ALA A 18 20.11 -12.27 9.97
C ALA A 18 19.64 -11.20 8.96
N ASP A 19 20.21 -11.21 7.76
CA ASP A 19 19.88 -10.28 6.69
C ASP A 19 18.49 -10.56 6.11
N GLU A 20 18.12 -11.83 5.92
CA GLU A 20 16.78 -12.21 5.48
C GLU A 20 15.71 -11.80 6.49
N ARG A 21 15.98 -11.95 7.79
CA ARG A 21 15.07 -11.50 8.85
C ARG A 21 14.94 -9.98 8.87
N LYS A 22 16.04 -9.25 8.67
CA LYS A 22 16.04 -7.79 8.57
C LYS A 22 15.22 -7.34 7.36
N LEU A 23 15.45 -7.93 6.19
CA LEU A 23 14.72 -7.65 4.96
C LEU A 23 13.22 -7.90 5.16
N CYS A 24 12.83 -9.07 5.68
CA CYS A 24 11.43 -9.38 5.99
C CYS A 24 10.78 -8.35 6.92
N ARG A 25 11.52 -7.90 7.95
CA ARG A 25 11.01 -6.89 8.88
C ARG A 25 10.84 -5.52 8.20
N LEU A 26 11.79 -5.12 7.36
CA LEU A 26 11.74 -3.85 6.64
C LEU A 26 10.62 -3.84 5.60
N THR A 27 10.47 -4.90 4.81
CA THR A 27 9.34 -5.06 3.88
C THR A 27 8.01 -4.97 4.63
N GLY A 28 7.86 -5.69 5.74
CA GLY A 28 6.63 -5.61 6.54
C GLY A 28 6.40 -4.25 7.21
N LEU A 29 7.45 -3.45 7.46
CA LEU A 29 7.29 -2.07 7.92
C LEU A 29 6.80 -1.18 6.78
N LEU A 30 7.41 -1.30 5.59
CA LEU A 30 7.01 -0.56 4.40
C LEU A 30 5.57 -0.87 3.99
N GLU A 31 5.15 -2.13 4.04
CA GLU A 31 3.76 -2.52 3.73
C GLU A 31 2.74 -1.86 4.68
N ARG A 32 3.04 -1.78 5.98
CA ARG A 32 2.16 -1.10 6.94
C ARG A 32 2.15 0.41 6.73
N SER A 33 3.33 1.00 6.56
CA SER A 33 3.43 2.43 6.27
C SER A 33 2.73 2.80 4.97
N LEU A 34 2.79 1.95 3.94
CA LEU A 34 2.07 2.15 2.70
C LEU A 34 0.55 2.20 2.92
N ALA A 35 0.01 1.26 3.72
CA ALA A 35 -1.41 1.27 4.07
C ALA A 35 -1.81 2.56 4.83
N ASP A 36 -1.00 2.98 5.79
CA ASP A 36 -1.25 4.24 6.53
C ASP A 36 -1.21 5.46 5.59
N LEU A 37 -0.21 5.52 4.70
CA LEU A 37 -0.06 6.60 3.72
C LEU A 37 -1.22 6.70 2.74
N ARG A 38 -1.76 5.56 2.29
CA ARG A 38 -2.91 5.51 1.38
C ARG A 38 -4.19 5.96 2.08
N GLY A 39 -4.40 5.56 3.34
CA GLY A 39 -5.50 6.08 4.16
C GLY A 39 -5.39 7.59 4.46
N GLU A 40 -4.18 8.09 4.73
CA GLU A 40 -3.92 9.53 4.87
C GLU A 40 -4.23 10.29 3.57
N LEU A 41 -3.78 9.77 2.43
CA LEU A 41 -4.06 10.35 1.11
C LEU A 41 -5.56 10.38 0.84
N ALA A 42 -6.27 9.29 1.13
CA ALA A 42 -7.72 9.23 0.94
C ALA A 42 -8.43 10.32 1.75
N SER A 43 -8.10 10.41 3.05
CA SER A 43 -8.64 11.42 3.97
C SER A 43 -8.35 12.85 3.50
N MET A 44 -7.16 13.09 2.96
CA MET A 44 -6.76 14.40 2.43
C MET A 44 -7.58 14.78 1.19
N VAL A 45 -7.77 13.84 0.27
CA VAL A 45 -8.54 14.07 -0.96
C VAL A 45 -10.01 14.33 -0.61
N GLU A 46 -10.61 13.52 0.26
CA GLU A 46 -11.99 13.71 0.70
C GLU A 46 -12.22 15.05 1.42
N ALA A 47 -11.23 15.52 2.18
CA ALA A 47 -11.32 16.79 2.90
C ALA A 47 -11.12 18.02 2.01
N THR A 48 -10.52 17.86 0.82
CA THR A 48 -10.08 18.99 -0.01
C THR A 48 -10.74 19.07 -1.37
N CYS A 49 -11.36 17.99 -1.85
CA CYS A 49 -12.14 17.94 -3.09
C CYS A 49 -13.63 18.14 -2.82
N GLU A 50 -14.36 18.56 -3.85
CA GLU A 50 -15.81 18.38 -3.88
C GLU A 50 -16.14 16.88 -3.92
N LEU A 51 -17.21 16.49 -3.25
CA LEU A 51 -17.70 15.11 -3.23
C LEU A 51 -18.98 14.99 -4.04
N ALA A 52 -18.97 14.13 -5.05
CA ALA A 52 -20.17 13.72 -5.79
C ALA A 52 -20.74 12.42 -5.21
N TRP A 53 -22.05 12.24 -5.32
CA TRP A 53 -22.70 10.98 -4.96
C TRP A 53 -22.81 10.09 -6.21
N ASP A 54 -22.26 8.88 -6.17
CA ASP A 54 -22.27 7.94 -7.30
C ASP A 54 -23.44 6.92 -7.24
N GLY A 55 -24.25 6.98 -6.18
CA GLY A 55 -25.33 6.02 -5.91
C GLY A 55 -25.04 5.08 -4.75
N MET A 56 -23.77 4.88 -4.40
CA MET A 56 -23.29 3.98 -3.36
C MET A 56 -22.46 4.70 -2.31
N ASP A 57 -21.58 5.60 -2.74
CA ASP A 57 -20.68 6.35 -1.87
C ASP A 57 -20.44 7.78 -2.37
N HIS A 58 -19.77 8.57 -1.54
CA HIS A 58 -19.23 9.86 -1.93
C HIS A 58 -17.87 9.66 -2.61
N THR A 59 -17.78 10.06 -3.88
CA THR A 59 -16.55 10.01 -4.67
C THR A 59 -16.01 11.42 -4.86
N PRO A 60 -14.71 11.66 -4.61
CA PRO A 60 -14.14 12.98 -4.83
C PRO A 60 -14.09 13.31 -6.33
N VAL A 61 -14.40 14.56 -6.68
CA VAL A 61 -14.45 15.03 -8.06
C VAL A 61 -13.05 15.46 -8.49
N PRO A 62 -12.46 14.86 -9.54
CA PRO A 62 -11.14 15.24 -10.02
C PRO A 62 -11.05 16.74 -10.36
N GLY A 63 -9.92 17.36 -10.03
CA GLY A 63 -9.64 18.78 -10.35
C GLY A 63 -10.33 19.80 -9.44
N THR A 64 -11.06 19.37 -8.42
CA THR A 64 -11.74 20.26 -7.46
C THR A 64 -10.99 20.47 -6.15
N ALA A 65 -9.83 19.81 -5.99
CA ALA A 65 -8.96 20.03 -4.84
C ALA A 65 -8.56 21.50 -4.73
N ALA A 66 -8.50 22.03 -3.49
CA ALA A 66 -7.95 23.36 -3.25
C ALA A 66 -6.53 23.48 -3.84
N ILE A 67 -6.23 24.62 -4.47
CA ILE A 67 -4.96 24.83 -5.19
C ILE A 67 -3.74 24.62 -4.28
N GLU A 68 -3.86 25.06 -3.02
CA GLU A 68 -2.83 24.91 -1.99
C GLU A 68 -2.58 23.47 -1.53
N THR A 69 -3.53 22.55 -1.73
CA THR A 69 -3.40 21.14 -1.34
C THR A 69 -2.99 20.23 -2.49
N GLY A 70 -3.13 20.68 -3.74
CA GLY A 70 -2.76 19.91 -4.93
C GLY A 70 -1.31 19.43 -4.93
N SER A 71 -0.35 20.28 -4.54
CA SER A 71 1.07 19.88 -4.46
C SER A 71 1.33 18.84 -3.37
N VAL A 72 0.66 18.95 -2.23
CA VAL A 72 0.80 18.00 -1.11
C VAL A 72 0.23 16.63 -1.49
N ILE A 73 -0.90 16.61 -2.19
CA ILE A 73 -1.49 15.39 -2.75
C ILE A 73 -0.52 14.76 -3.76
N ALA A 74 0.04 15.55 -4.67
CA ALA A 74 1.00 15.07 -5.67
C ALA A 74 2.26 14.46 -5.03
N ASP A 75 2.84 15.13 -4.03
CA ASP A 75 4.00 14.65 -3.28
C ASP A 75 3.69 13.30 -2.59
N ARG A 76 2.48 13.17 -2.01
CA ARG A 76 2.05 11.94 -1.36
C ARG A 76 1.85 10.79 -2.34
N VAL A 77 1.24 11.07 -3.51
CA VAL A 77 1.08 10.11 -4.61
C VAL A 77 2.45 9.59 -5.09
N LEU A 78 3.43 10.48 -5.24
CA LEU A 78 4.79 10.11 -5.64
C LEU A 78 5.44 9.17 -4.62
N LEU A 79 5.39 9.51 -3.33
CA LEU A 79 5.95 8.67 -2.27
C LEU A 79 5.31 7.27 -2.23
N ILE A 80 4.00 7.18 -2.39
CA ILE A 80 3.28 5.89 -2.44
C ILE A 80 3.78 5.04 -3.60
N ARG A 81 3.89 5.61 -4.81
CA ARG A 81 4.40 4.92 -6.00
C ARG A 81 5.84 4.45 -5.82
N GLU A 82 6.71 5.25 -5.22
CA GLU A 82 8.10 4.88 -4.94
C GLU A 82 8.18 3.68 -3.98
N ILE A 83 7.37 3.67 -2.93
CA ILE A 83 7.31 2.55 -1.98
C ILE A 83 6.77 1.29 -2.67
N GLU A 84 5.70 1.40 -3.46
CA GLU A 84 5.11 0.28 -4.21
C GLU A 84 6.12 -0.35 -5.19
N ALA A 85 6.91 0.48 -5.87
CA ALA A 85 7.98 0.03 -6.76
C ALA A 85 9.09 -0.72 -6.01
N GLU A 86 9.43 -0.31 -4.79
CA GLU A 86 10.48 -0.94 -3.98
C GLU A 86 10.04 -2.29 -3.39
N ILE A 87 8.77 -2.42 -2.98
CA ILE A 87 8.27 -3.64 -2.30
C ILE A 87 7.60 -4.64 -3.24
N GLY A 88 7.43 -4.31 -4.53
CA GLY A 88 6.87 -5.21 -5.54
C GLY A 88 5.35 -5.40 -5.41
N ARG A 89 4.61 -4.29 -5.49
CA ARG A 89 3.14 -4.22 -5.43
C ARG A 89 2.60 -3.45 -6.68
N PRO A 90 1.30 -3.55 -7.03
CA PRO A 90 0.23 -3.06 -6.18
C PRO A 90 -0.30 -4.12 -5.21
N ALA A 91 -0.66 -3.64 -4.05
CA ALA A 91 -1.37 -4.35 -3.02
C ALA A 91 -2.84 -4.43 -3.41
N GLU A 92 -3.49 -5.56 -3.17
CA GLU A 92 -4.93 -5.53 -2.98
C GLU A 92 -5.21 -4.76 -1.69
N HIS A 93 -5.63 -3.50 -1.82
CA HIS A 93 -6.09 -2.68 -0.72
C HIS A 93 -7.62 -2.66 -0.70
N PRO A 94 -8.26 -2.64 0.49
CA PRO A 94 -9.72 -2.53 0.63
C PRO A 94 -10.25 -1.12 0.31
N GLU A 95 -9.43 -0.28 -0.31
CA GLU A 95 -9.70 1.14 -0.50
C GLU A 95 -10.58 1.38 -1.73
N PRO A 96 -11.20 2.57 -1.83
CA PRO A 96 -12.04 2.90 -2.96
C PRO A 96 -11.26 2.90 -4.28
N GLN A 97 -11.90 2.44 -5.36
CA GLN A 97 -11.31 2.38 -6.71
C GLN A 97 -10.79 3.74 -7.21
N TRP A 98 -11.41 4.84 -6.76
CA TRP A 98 -11.01 6.18 -7.14
C TRP A 98 -9.60 6.55 -6.67
N LEU A 99 -9.13 5.95 -5.57
CA LEU A 99 -7.78 6.17 -5.05
C LEU A 99 -6.74 5.54 -5.97
N ASP A 100 -7.03 4.37 -6.52
CA ASP A 100 -6.18 3.76 -7.54
C ASP A 100 -6.18 4.58 -8.83
N ASP A 101 -7.31 5.16 -9.24
CA ASP A 101 -7.36 6.05 -10.40
C ASP A 101 -6.52 7.32 -10.21
N LEU A 102 -6.52 7.87 -8.98
CA LEU A 102 -5.65 8.97 -8.57
C LEU A 102 -4.18 8.54 -8.62
N LEU A 103 -3.84 7.40 -8.03
CA LEU A 103 -2.49 6.84 -8.03
C LEU A 103 -2.01 6.39 -9.42
N ASP A 104 -2.90 6.15 -10.38
CA ASP A 104 -2.57 5.93 -11.79
C ASP A 104 -2.36 7.24 -12.56
N GLY A 105 -2.64 8.39 -11.95
CA GLY A 105 -2.50 9.70 -12.56
C GLY A 105 -3.66 10.07 -13.49
N LYS A 106 -4.79 9.36 -13.44
CA LYS A 106 -5.96 9.62 -14.29
C LYS A 106 -6.68 10.93 -13.93
N TRP A 107 -6.31 11.53 -12.80
CA TRP A 107 -6.92 12.75 -12.26
C TRP A 107 -6.31 14.05 -12.79
N GLY A 108 -5.18 13.99 -13.50
CA GLY A 108 -4.56 15.18 -14.10
C GLY A 108 -4.12 16.24 -13.09
N LEU A 109 -3.60 15.82 -11.93
CA LEU A 109 -3.09 16.72 -10.87
C LEU A 109 -1.74 17.38 -11.21
N THR A 110 -1.26 17.23 -12.44
CA THR A 110 0.01 17.75 -12.97
C THR A 110 -0.17 18.25 -14.39
#